data_AF-W5IHX8-F1
#
_entry.id   AF-W5IHX8-F1
#
_cell.length_a   1.000
_cell.length_b   1.000
_cell.length_c   1.000
_cell.angle_alpha   90.00
_cell.angle_beta   90.00
_cell.angle_gamma   90.00
#
_symmetry.space_group_name_H-M   'P 1'
#
loop_
_entity.id
_entity.type
_entity.pdbx_description
1 polymer ?
#
loop_
_entity_poly.entity_id
_entity_poly.type
_entity_poly.pdbx_seq_one_letter_code
_entity_poly.pdbx_strand_id
1 'polypeptide(L)'
;MLHSFNLYSSPSDTTGTNQPELFKHKSEQSNHRYRTSPQDSAHYADPLHPPPPPLRLTPYVAVSSTDQAVLWYIARNVPDLRCWVIANPRAKPDLLEYISQAGGPHVKDCFTVLFAALDADEDRHIED
;
A
#
# COMPACT_ATOMS: atom_id res chain seq x y z
N MET A 1 -11.69 -38.94 40.87
CA MET A 1 -12.63 -39.94 40.31
C MET A 1 -12.04 -40.46 39.02
N LEU A 2 -11.91 -41.78 38.90
CA LEU A 2 -11.54 -42.52 37.69
C LEU A 2 -12.75 -42.68 36.74
N HIS A 3 -12.49 -43.30 35.57
CA HIS A 3 -13.33 -43.64 34.39
C HIS A 3 -13.05 -42.67 33.21
N SER A 4 -12.15 -42.92 32.24
CA SER A 4 -12.01 -44.02 31.26
C SER A 4 -13.25 -44.25 30.38
N PHE A 5 -13.19 -43.98 29.07
CA PHE A 5 -13.16 -45.00 28.00
C PHE A 5 -13.25 -44.37 26.59
N ASN A 6 -12.38 -44.87 25.72
CA ASN A 6 -12.18 -44.57 24.30
C ASN A 6 -13.28 -45.22 23.44
N LEU A 7 -13.65 -44.65 22.28
CA LEU A 7 -14.20 -45.44 21.17
C LEU A 7 -13.81 -44.84 19.81
N TYR A 8 -13.25 -45.74 19.03
CA TYR A 8 -12.64 -45.65 17.72
C TYR A 8 -13.71 -45.64 16.61
N SER A 9 -13.50 -44.94 15.50
CA SER A 9 -13.77 -45.47 14.15
C SER A 9 -13.20 -44.56 13.05
N SER A 10 -12.19 -45.11 12.39
CA SER A 10 -11.57 -44.70 11.12
C SER A 10 -12.48 -45.05 9.91
N PRO A 11 -12.10 -44.68 8.67
CA PRO A 11 -13.01 -44.39 7.55
C PRO A 11 -13.37 -45.63 6.72
N SER A 12 -14.35 -45.51 5.82
CA SER A 12 -14.63 -46.52 4.80
C SER A 12 -14.80 -45.87 3.43
N ASP A 13 -13.82 -46.16 2.58
CA ASP A 13 -13.80 -46.09 1.12
C ASP A 13 -14.94 -46.87 0.46
N THR A 14 -15.39 -46.45 -0.72
CA THR A 14 -15.48 -47.20 -2.02
C THR A 14 -16.61 -46.72 -2.95
N THR A 15 -16.18 -46.06 -4.04
CA THR A 15 -16.47 -46.28 -5.47
C THR A 15 -17.75 -47.02 -5.95
N GLY A 16 -18.42 -46.39 -6.93
CA GLY A 16 -19.28 -47.00 -7.97
C GLY A 16 -19.57 -45.99 -9.10
N THR A 17 -18.74 -45.83 -10.16
CA THR A 17 -18.81 -46.49 -11.52
C THR A 17 -20.25 -46.75 -12.02
N ASN A 18 -20.73 -46.44 -13.24
CA ASN A 18 -20.25 -46.03 -14.58
C ASN A 18 -21.45 -45.29 -15.27
N GLN A 19 -21.32 -44.48 -16.33
CA GLN A 19 -21.36 -44.86 -17.77
C GLN A 19 -21.46 -43.59 -18.68
N PRO A 20 -21.25 -43.63 -20.03
CA PRO A 20 -20.01 -43.10 -20.61
C PRO A 20 -20.14 -42.32 -21.95
N GLU A 21 -18.97 -41.88 -22.48
CA GLU A 21 -18.60 -41.59 -23.89
C GLU A 21 -19.38 -40.59 -24.77
N LEU A 22 -18.71 -39.47 -25.13
CA LEU A 22 -18.81 -38.95 -26.51
C LEU A 22 -17.49 -38.30 -27.00
N PHE A 23 -16.62 -39.15 -27.55
CA PHE A 23 -15.73 -38.92 -28.70
C PHE A 23 -14.83 -37.65 -28.83
N LYS A 24 -13.52 -37.94 -28.74
CA LYS A 24 -12.42 -37.57 -29.66
C LYS A 24 -12.14 -36.09 -29.97
N HIS A 25 -11.05 -35.57 -29.38
CA HIS A 25 -10.20 -34.54 -30.02
C HIS A 25 -8.73 -34.82 -29.62
N LYS A 26 -7.98 -35.58 -30.44
CA LYS A 26 -6.86 -35.11 -31.25
C LYS A 26 -6.02 -33.98 -30.63
N SER A 27 -4.77 -34.38 -30.32
CA SER A 27 -3.52 -33.63 -30.40
C SER A 27 -3.59 -32.27 -31.08
N GLU A 28 -3.07 -31.24 -30.43
CA GLU A 28 -2.13 -30.28 -31.05
C GLU A 28 -1.45 -29.40 -29.99
N GLN A 29 -0.16 -29.22 -30.21
CA GLN A 29 0.75 -28.39 -29.44
C GLN A 29 0.29 -26.93 -29.44
N SER A 30 0.39 -26.25 -28.29
CA SER A 30 0.92 -24.89 -28.29
C SER A 30 1.38 -24.48 -26.89
N ASN A 31 2.69 -24.60 -26.66
CA ASN A 31 3.38 -23.90 -25.58
C ASN A 31 3.41 -22.40 -25.91
N HIS A 32 2.35 -21.66 -25.60
CA HIS A 32 2.36 -20.20 -25.59
C HIS A 32 1.94 -19.69 -24.21
N ARG A 33 2.76 -20.03 -23.21
CA ARG A 33 2.69 -19.42 -21.88
C ARG A 33 3.30 -18.02 -21.94
N TYR A 34 2.42 -17.03 -21.72
CA TYR A 34 2.67 -15.64 -21.36
C TYR A 34 3.38 -14.75 -22.39
N ARG A 35 2.67 -14.47 -23.49
CA ARG A 35 2.74 -13.14 -24.09
C ARG A 35 1.84 -12.23 -23.25
N THR A 36 2.42 -11.53 -22.27
CA THR A 36 1.74 -10.40 -21.63
C THR A 36 1.56 -9.32 -22.69
N SER A 37 0.32 -9.17 -23.19
CA SER A 37 -0.04 -8.06 -24.05
C SER A 37 0.23 -6.74 -23.33
N PRO A 38 0.80 -5.73 -24.01
CA PRO A 38 0.86 -4.36 -23.50
C PRO A 38 -0.52 -3.73 -23.68
N GLN A 39 -1.47 -4.15 -22.85
CA GLN A 39 -2.82 -3.60 -22.75
C GLN A 39 -3.12 -3.34 -21.27
N ASP A 40 -2.23 -2.61 -20.61
CA ASP A 40 -2.60 -1.72 -19.50
C ASP A 40 -3.42 -0.56 -20.10
N SER A 41 -4.60 -0.95 -20.56
CA SER A 41 -5.87 -0.26 -20.43
C SER A 41 -5.75 1.10 -19.77
N ALA A 42 -5.47 2.11 -20.59
CA ALA A 42 -5.96 3.44 -20.32
C ALA A 42 -7.43 3.29 -19.92
N HIS A 43 -7.73 3.56 -18.66
CA HIS A 43 -9.07 3.58 -18.08
C HIS A 43 -9.93 4.56 -18.89
N TYR A 44 -10.52 4.08 -19.97
CA TYR A 44 -11.55 4.78 -20.71
C TYR A 44 -12.76 4.75 -19.78
N ALA A 45 -13.09 5.91 -19.22
CA ALA A 45 -14.21 6.07 -18.30
C ALA A 45 -15.48 5.51 -18.94
N ASP A 46 -16.01 4.42 -18.38
CA ASP A 46 -17.35 3.94 -18.69
C ASP A 46 -18.33 5.04 -18.23
N PRO A 47 -19.08 5.68 -19.14
CA PRO A 47 -20.00 6.77 -18.80
C PRO A 47 -21.16 6.33 -17.88
N LEU A 48 -21.33 5.03 -17.65
CA LEU A 48 -22.31 4.49 -16.69
C LEU A 48 -21.75 4.34 -15.27
N HIS A 49 -20.45 4.50 -15.08
CA HIS A 49 -19.83 4.52 -13.75
C HIS A 49 -19.73 5.95 -13.22
N PRO A 50 -20.12 6.22 -11.97
CA PRO A 50 -19.88 7.52 -11.36
C PRO A 50 -18.36 7.78 -11.31
N PRO A 51 -17.92 9.04 -11.47
CA PRO A 51 -16.51 9.36 -11.38
C PRO A 51 -15.98 8.92 -10.01
N PRO A 52 -14.69 8.52 -9.93
CA PRO A 52 -14.09 8.17 -8.65
C PRO A 52 -14.25 9.34 -7.66
N PRO A 53 -14.45 9.05 -6.36
CA PRO A 53 -14.64 10.08 -5.37
C PRO A 53 -13.44 11.04 -5.35
N PRO A 54 -13.65 12.33 -5.05
CA PRO A 54 -12.56 13.30 -4.96
C PRO A 54 -11.47 12.83 -4.00
N LEU A 55 -10.20 12.98 -4.41
CA LEU A 55 -9.07 12.64 -3.57
C LEU A 55 -9.08 13.49 -2.30
N ARG A 56 -9.06 12.83 -1.14
CA ARG A 56 -9.00 13.46 0.17
C ARG A 56 -7.54 13.63 0.59
N LEU A 57 -7.16 14.85 0.99
CA LEU A 57 -5.86 15.07 1.63
C LEU A 57 -5.90 14.44 3.02
N THR A 58 -4.95 13.55 3.29
CA THR A 58 -4.84 12.78 4.54
C THR A 58 -3.39 12.77 5.02
N PRO A 59 -3.13 12.41 6.30
CA PRO A 59 -1.77 12.19 6.78
C PRO A 59 -0.95 11.24 5.91
N TYR A 60 -1.56 10.14 5.46
CA TYR A 60 -0.90 9.19 4.57
C TYR A 60 -0.43 9.85 3.27
N VAL A 61 -1.31 10.61 2.60
CA VAL A 61 -0.97 11.36 1.39
C VAL A 61 0.15 12.37 1.66
N ALA A 62 0.12 13.07 2.79
CA ALA A 62 1.17 14.03 3.15
C ALA A 62 2.55 13.36 3.32
N VAL A 63 2.62 12.18 3.93
CA VAL A 63 3.88 11.43 4.14
C VAL A 63 4.35 10.72 2.88
N SER A 64 3.45 10.17 2.06
CA SER A 64 3.80 9.33 0.91
C SER A 64 3.92 10.09 -0.42
N SER A 65 3.46 11.35 -0.49
CA SER A 65 3.48 12.10 -1.74
C SER A 65 4.92 12.37 -2.22
N THR A 66 5.15 12.12 -3.50
CA THR A 66 6.40 12.45 -4.19
C THR A 66 6.31 13.77 -4.95
N ASP A 67 5.11 14.33 -5.12
CA ASP A 67 4.88 15.58 -5.85
C ASP A 67 5.01 16.80 -4.92
N GLN A 68 5.97 17.67 -5.24
CA GLN A 68 6.22 18.90 -4.50
C GLN A 68 5.07 19.90 -4.59
N ALA A 69 4.35 19.94 -5.71
CA ALA A 69 3.19 20.83 -5.84
C ALA A 69 2.10 20.44 -4.84
N VAL A 70 1.87 19.14 -4.64
CA VAL A 70 0.95 18.62 -3.63
C VAL A 70 1.43 18.97 -2.22
N LEU A 71 2.72 18.80 -1.92
CA LEU A 71 3.26 19.13 -0.60
C LEU A 71 3.15 20.63 -0.28
N TRP A 72 3.46 21.49 -1.24
CA TRP A 72 3.26 22.94 -1.13
C TRP A 72 1.79 23.31 -0.96
N TYR A 73 0.89 22.62 -1.67
CA TYR A 73 -0.55 22.83 -1.50
C TYR A 73 -1.01 22.47 -0.09
N ILE A 74 -0.58 21.32 0.44
CA ILE A 74 -0.89 20.90 1.81
C ILE A 74 -0.36 21.95 2.80
N ALA A 75 0.91 22.36 2.67
CA ALA A 75 1.52 23.30 3.60
C ALA A 75 0.78 24.66 3.65
N ARG A 76 0.31 25.16 2.52
CA ARG A 76 -0.40 26.46 2.47
C ARG A 76 -1.86 26.37 2.91
N ASN A 77 -2.55 25.27 2.58
CA ASN A 77 -4.01 25.21 2.68
C ASN A 77 -4.53 24.30 3.78
N VAL A 78 -3.71 23.40 4.34
CA VAL A 78 -4.14 22.41 5.33
C VAL A 78 -3.16 22.38 6.52
N PRO A 79 -3.25 23.36 7.45
CA PRO A 79 -2.32 23.50 8.57
C PRO A 79 -2.21 22.25 9.45
N ASP A 80 -3.32 21.52 9.64
CA ASP A 80 -3.38 20.27 10.42
C ASP A 80 -2.48 19.16 9.85
N LEU A 81 -2.13 19.24 8.56
CA LEU A 81 -1.30 18.24 7.90
C LEU A 81 0.19 18.60 7.84
N ARG A 82 0.59 19.80 8.30
CA ARG A 82 1.99 20.26 8.21
C ARG A 82 2.97 19.36 8.96
N CYS A 83 2.60 18.86 10.15
CA CYS A 83 3.44 17.91 10.88
C CYS A 83 3.73 16.64 10.04
N TRP A 84 2.75 16.15 9.30
CA TRP A 84 2.92 14.98 8.43
C TRP A 84 3.79 15.28 7.20
N VAL A 85 3.82 16.53 6.72
CA VAL A 85 4.75 16.98 5.68
C VAL A 85 6.19 17.00 6.20
N ILE A 86 6.43 17.38 7.46
CA ILE A 86 7.76 17.33 8.08
C ILE A 86 8.30 15.89 8.10
N ALA A 87 7.43 14.91 8.35
CA ALA A 87 7.78 13.49 8.33
C ALA A 87 7.98 12.92 6.92
N ASN A 88 7.71 13.67 5.85
CA ASN A 88 7.88 13.20 4.48
C ASN A 88 9.36 13.31 4.06
N PRO A 89 10.06 12.19 3.75
CA PRO A 89 11.48 12.21 3.34
C PRO A 89 11.75 12.90 2.00
N ARG A 90 10.69 13.18 1.22
CA ARG A 90 10.75 13.91 -0.05
C ARG A 90 10.51 15.41 0.13
N ALA A 91 10.13 15.88 1.32
CA ALA A 91 9.96 17.30 1.58
C ALA A 91 11.30 18.02 1.42
N LYS A 92 11.30 19.10 0.63
CA LYS A 92 12.50 19.89 0.37
C LYS A 92 12.77 20.90 1.50
N PRO A 93 14.02 21.34 1.70
CA PRO A 93 14.38 22.27 2.77
C PRO A 93 13.61 23.61 2.73
N ASP A 94 13.36 24.16 1.54
CA ASP A 94 12.59 25.40 1.35
C ASP A 94 11.15 25.28 1.85
N LEU A 95 10.53 24.12 1.62
CA LEU A 95 9.21 23.80 2.13
C LEU A 95 9.21 23.65 3.67
N LEU A 96 10.21 22.98 4.23
CA LEU A 96 10.34 22.81 5.68
C LEU A 96 10.60 24.16 6.38
N GLU A 97 11.40 25.03 5.78
CA GLU A 97 11.61 26.40 6.25
C GLU A 97 10.30 27.20 6.23
N TYR A 98 9.53 27.12 5.14
CA TYR A 98 8.22 27.75 5.13
C TYR A 98 7.32 27.23 6.25
N ILE A 99 7.29 25.92 6.50
CA ILE A 99 6.45 25.32 7.55
C ILE A 99 6.91 25.77 8.95
N SER A 100 8.22 25.89 9.19
CA SER A 100 8.74 26.34 10.48
C SER A 100 8.32 27.78 10.79
N GLN A 101 8.27 28.64 9.77
CA GLN A 101 7.80 30.03 9.90
C GLN A 101 6.27 30.11 9.99
N ALA A 102 5.55 29.35 9.17
CA ALA A 102 4.10 29.37 9.11
C ALA A 102 3.43 28.71 10.33
N GLY A 103 4.16 27.84 11.04
CA GLY A 103 3.69 27.12 12.22
C GLY A 103 2.55 26.15 11.92
N GLY A 104 1.75 25.83 12.93
CA GLY A 104 0.60 24.92 12.83
C GLY A 104 0.52 23.97 14.02
N PRO A 105 -0.55 23.19 14.14
CA PRO A 105 -0.69 22.20 15.20
C PRO A 105 0.50 21.23 15.20
N HIS A 106 1.16 21.10 16.36
CA HIS A 106 2.29 20.19 16.61
C HIS A 106 3.56 20.43 15.76
N VAL A 107 3.62 21.48 14.93
CA VAL A 107 4.77 21.70 14.03
C VAL A 107 6.11 21.77 14.78
N LYS A 108 6.13 22.46 15.93
CA LYS A 108 7.33 22.56 16.77
C LYS A 108 7.79 21.18 17.24
N ASP A 109 6.88 20.37 17.77
CA ASP A 109 7.17 19.04 18.31
C ASP A 109 7.66 18.11 17.19
N CYS A 110 7.06 18.19 16.01
CA CYS A 110 7.47 17.36 14.87
C CYS A 110 8.87 17.73 14.35
N PHE A 111 9.26 19.01 14.38
CA PHE A 111 10.64 19.40 14.11
C PHE A 111 11.61 18.91 15.19
N THR A 112 11.23 18.97 16.47
CA THR A 112 12.05 18.40 17.55
C THR A 112 12.33 16.91 17.33
N VAL A 113 11.32 16.13 16.94
CA VAL A 113 11.49 14.71 16.61
C VAL A 113 12.36 14.52 15.36
N LEU A 114 12.18 15.32 14.31
CA LEU A 114 13.01 15.26 13.11
C LEU A 114 14.49 15.49 13.43
N PHE A 115 14.80 16.55 14.18
CA PHE A 115 16.20 16.85 14.55
C PHE A 115 16.81 15.77 15.43
N ALA A 116 16.06 15.27 16.43
CA ALA A 116 16.53 14.16 17.24
C ALA A 116 16.82 12.88 16.41
N ALA A 117 16.04 12.64 15.35
CA ALA A 117 16.29 11.53 14.43
C ALA A 117 17.54 11.75 13.58
N LEU A 118 17.80 12.98 13.13
CA LEU A 118 19.01 13.32 12.36
C LEU A 118 20.27 13.19 13.23
N ASP A 119 20.26 13.72 14.45
CA ASP A 119 21.37 13.59 15.40
C ASP A 119 21.68 12.10 15.67
N ALA A 120 20.64 11.28 15.87
CA ALA A 120 20.79 9.84 16.08
C ALA A 120 21.27 9.07 14.85
N ASP A 121 21.11 9.60 13.64
CA ASP A 121 21.62 9.00 12.40
C ASP A 121 23.11 9.32 12.18
N GLU A 122 23.55 10.51 12.61
CA GLU A 122 24.95 10.94 12.56
C GLU A 122 25.83 10.09 13.49
N ASP A 123 25.37 9.81 14.71
CA ASP A 123 26.11 8.97 15.67
C ASP A 123 26.34 7.54 15.14
N ARG A 124 25.42 7.01 14.32
CA ARG A 124 25.53 5.65 13.75
C ARG A 124 26.57 5.52 12.63
N HIS A 125 27.07 6.63 12.11
CA HIS A 125 28.07 6.63 11.02
C HIS A 125 29.53 6.72 11.51
N ILE A 126 29.78 6.76 12.84
CA ILE A 126 31.12 6.95 13.41
C ILE A 126 31.82 5.60 13.74
N GLU A 127 31.14 4.45 13.62
CA GLU A 127 31.66 3.15 14.07
C GLU A 127 32.28 2.22 12.99
N ASP A 128 32.54 2.69 11.75
CA ASP A 128 33.20 1.90 10.68
C ASP A 128 34.62 2.37 10.31
#